data_AF-F2VQQ7-F1
#
_entry.id   AF-F2VQQ7-F1
#
_cell.length_a   1.000
_cell.length_b   1.000
_cell.length_c   1.000
_cell.angle_alpha   90.00
_cell.angle_beta   90.00
_cell.angle_gamma   90.00
#
_symmetry.space_group_name_H-M   'P 1'
#
loop_
_entity.id
_entity.type
_entity.pdbx_description
1 polymer ?
#
loop_
_entity_poly.entity_id
_entity_poly.type
_entity_poly.pdbx_seq_one_letter_code
_entity_poly.pdbx_strand_id
1 'polypeptide(L)'
;MSPTDRGMMLGSLLLISLCVGVAAMFDSQLDVHWELWKKTHEKTYQNEVEDVRRRELWEKNLLLITMHNLEASMGLHTYGLGMNHMGDLTPEEIRQFYATLSPPTDIQRAPSAFTGASGADVPDAVDWREKGCVTSVK
;
A
#
# COMPACT_ATOMS: atom_id res chain seq x y z
N MET A 1 -48.40 -14.74 19.45
CA MET A 1 -47.29 -14.40 18.54
C MET A 1 -47.40 -15.32 17.34
N SER A 2 -47.73 -14.76 16.18
CA SER A 2 -48.02 -15.53 14.97
C SER A 2 -46.74 -16.16 14.40
N PRO A 3 -46.84 -17.23 13.57
CA PRO A 3 -45.68 -17.81 12.88
C PRO A 3 -44.90 -16.76 12.07
N THR A 4 -45.62 -15.79 11.51
CA THR A 4 -45.09 -14.66 10.74
C THR A 4 -44.26 -13.72 11.63
N ASP A 5 -44.72 -13.39 12.83
CA ASP A 5 -43.99 -12.54 13.79
C ASP A 5 -42.66 -13.18 14.21
N ARG A 6 -42.64 -14.52 14.33
CA ARG A 6 -41.44 -15.28 14.70
C ARG A 6 -40.42 -15.32 13.57
N GLY A 7 -40.88 -15.48 12.33
CA GLY A 7 -40.02 -15.42 11.14
C GLY A 7 -39.39 -14.05 10.93
N MET A 8 -40.17 -12.97 11.13
CA MET A 8 -39.68 -11.60 11.05
C MET A 8 -38.67 -11.26 12.16
N MET A 9 -38.90 -11.74 13.38
CA MET A 9 -37.97 -11.59 14.50
C MET A 9 -36.64 -12.33 14.26
N LEU A 10 -36.69 -13.58 13.79
CA LEU A 10 -35.48 -14.35 13.46
C LEU A 10 -34.71 -13.72 12.29
N GLY A 11 -35.39 -13.25 11.25
CA GLY A 11 -34.76 -12.53 10.14
C GLY A 11 -34.09 -11.23 10.59
N SER A 12 -34.76 -10.47 11.47
CA SER A 12 -34.21 -9.24 12.05
C SER A 12 -32.96 -9.50 12.90
N LEU A 13 -32.98 -10.56 13.73
CA LEU A 13 -31.83 -10.95 14.55
C LEU A 13 -30.63 -11.40 13.70
N LEU A 14 -30.87 -12.12 12.61
CA LEU A 14 -29.82 -12.52 11.68
C LEU A 14 -29.20 -11.32 10.95
N LEU A 15 -30.03 -10.37 10.52
CA LEU A 15 -29.56 -9.12 9.89
C LEU A 15 -28.75 -8.26 10.87
N ILE A 16 -29.23 -8.09 12.10
CA ILE A 16 -28.51 -7.34 13.13
C ILE A 16 -27.17 -8.00 13.45
N SER A 17 -27.14 -9.34 13.60
CA SER A 17 -25.92 -10.11 13.83
C SER A 17 -24.90 -9.93 12.69
N LEU A 18 -25.36 -9.97 11.44
CA LEU A 18 -24.52 -9.75 10.26
C LEU A 18 -23.95 -8.32 10.22
N CYS A 19 -24.79 -7.30 10.46
CA CYS A 19 -24.35 -5.90 10.47
C CYS A 19 -23.36 -5.59 11.60
N VAL A 20 -23.59 -6.12 12.80
CA VAL A 20 -22.67 -5.96 13.94
C VAL A 20 -21.34 -6.68 13.69
N GLY A 21 -21.38 -7.86 13.06
CA GLY A 21 -20.17 -8.58 12.65
C GLY A 21 -19.32 -7.78 11.67
N VAL A 22 -19.95 -7.08 10.71
CA VAL A 22 -19.24 -6.22 9.76
C VAL A 22 -18.65 -4.98 10.43
N ALA A 23 -19.41 -4.32 11.31
CA ALA A 23 -18.93 -3.14 12.03
C ALA A 23 -17.78 -3.45 13.01
N ALA A 24 -17.71 -4.67 13.53
CA ALA A 24 -16.63 -5.10 14.43
C ALA A 24 -15.31 -5.47 13.70
N MET A 25 -15.32 -5.55 12.36
CA MET A 25 -14.12 -5.90 11.58
C MET A 25 -13.16 -4.73 11.35
N PHE A 26 -13.65 -3.50 11.41
CA PHE A 26 -12.87 -2.30 11.07
C PHE A 26 -12.85 -1.30 12.21
N ASP A 27 -11.75 -0.56 12.32
CA ASP A 27 -11.70 0.55 13.27
C ASP A 27 -12.56 1.71 12.74
N SER A 28 -13.76 1.84 13.31
CA SER A 28 -14.70 2.93 13.01
C SER A 28 -14.09 4.34 13.17
N GLN A 29 -13.02 4.50 13.96
CA GLN A 29 -12.32 5.77 14.08
C GLN A 29 -11.58 6.16 12.79
N LEU A 30 -11.26 5.17 11.94
CA LEU A 30 -10.53 5.36 10.70
C LEU A 30 -11.44 5.61 9.50
N ASP A 31 -12.77 5.59 9.64
CA ASP A 31 -13.70 5.70 8.51
C ASP A 31 -13.51 7.00 7.73
N VAL A 32 -13.41 8.13 8.44
CA VAL A 32 -13.14 9.44 7.82
C VAL A 32 -11.78 9.44 7.12
N HIS A 33 -10.78 8.77 7.69
CA HIS A 33 -9.46 8.64 7.09
C HIS A 33 -9.48 7.75 5.84
N TRP A 34 -10.34 6.72 5.80
CA TRP A 34 -10.56 5.89 4.61
C TRP A 34 -10.99 6.74 3.43
N GLU A 35 -12.07 7.48 3.64
CA GLU A 35 -12.73 8.24 2.59
C GLU A 35 -11.84 9.37 2.11
N LEU A 36 -11.11 10.03 3.03
CA LEU A 36 -10.12 11.03 2.68
C LEU A 36 -8.97 10.43 1.86
N TRP A 37 -8.45 9.26 2.25
CA TRP A 37 -7.37 8.59 1.54
C TRP A 37 -7.81 8.16 0.14
N LYS A 38 -9.01 7.54 0.01
CA LYS A 38 -9.59 7.17 -1.28
C LYS A 38 -9.72 8.38 -2.19
N LYS A 39 -10.26 9.49 -1.68
CA LYS A 39 -10.40 10.74 -2.44
C LYS A 39 -9.04 11.32 -2.86
N THR A 40 -8.06 11.30 -1.97
CA THR A 40 -6.71 11.86 -2.22
C THR A 40 -5.96 11.09 -3.31
N HIS A 41 -6.18 9.77 -3.39
CA HIS A 41 -5.54 8.89 -4.36
C HIS A 41 -6.46 8.42 -5.47
N GLU A 42 -7.62 9.09 -5.64
CA GLU A 42 -8.60 8.82 -6.69
C GLU A 42 -9.03 7.35 -6.79
N LYS A 43 -9.19 6.70 -5.64
CA LYS A 43 -9.55 5.28 -5.54
C LYS A 43 -11.04 5.08 -5.71
N THR A 44 -11.39 4.16 -6.60
CA THR A 44 -12.76 3.71 -6.85
C THR A 44 -12.78 2.19 -6.96
N TYR A 45 -13.74 1.55 -6.31
CA TYR A 45 -13.88 0.09 -6.31
C TYR A 45 -15.20 -0.33 -6.95
N GLN A 46 -15.23 -1.53 -7.52
CA GLN A 46 -16.37 -1.98 -8.32
C GLN A 46 -17.62 -2.25 -7.49
N ASN A 47 -17.43 -2.69 -6.25
CA ASN A 47 -18.51 -3.05 -5.33
C ASN A 47 -18.05 -2.94 -3.87
N GLU A 48 -19.00 -3.02 -2.96
CA GLU A 48 -18.78 -2.93 -1.51
C GLU A 48 -17.86 -4.05 -0.99
N VAL A 49 -17.93 -5.26 -1.57
CA VAL A 49 -17.06 -6.38 -1.17
C VAL A 49 -15.59 -6.06 -1.46
N GLU A 50 -15.31 -5.43 -2.61
CA GLU A 50 -13.96 -4.96 -2.93
C GLU A 50 -13.54 -3.81 -2.02
N ASP A 51 -14.40 -2.82 -1.76
CA ASP A 51 -14.08 -1.70 -0.87
C ASP A 51 -13.71 -2.19 0.54
N VAL A 52 -14.50 -3.10 1.10
CA VAL A 52 -14.26 -3.76 2.39
C VAL A 52 -12.91 -4.50 2.41
N ARG A 53 -12.59 -5.26 1.36
CA ARG A 53 -11.30 -5.97 1.26
C ARG A 53 -10.12 -5.00 1.16
N ARG A 54 -10.27 -3.92 0.40
CA ARG A 54 -9.24 -2.89 0.20
C ARG A 54 -9.02 -2.09 1.47
N ARG A 55 -10.09 -1.81 2.20
CA ARG A 55 -10.05 -1.20 3.53
C ARG A 55 -9.27 -2.06 4.52
N GLU A 56 -9.50 -3.37 4.54
CA GLU A 56 -8.75 -4.29 5.41
C GLU A 56 -7.23 -4.24 5.14
N LEU A 57 -6.83 -4.23 3.86
CA LEU A 57 -5.43 -4.12 3.48
C LEU A 57 -4.83 -2.77 3.88
N TRP A 58 -5.59 -1.70 3.69
CA TRP A 58 -5.19 -0.35 4.07
C TRP A 58 -4.95 -0.22 5.57
N GLU A 59 -5.84 -0.74 6.43
CA GLU A 59 -5.66 -0.71 7.89
C GLU A 59 -4.45 -1.55 8.32
N LYS A 60 -4.26 -2.74 7.73
CA LYS A 60 -3.07 -3.58 7.99
C LYS A 60 -1.78 -2.86 7.63
N ASN A 61 -1.74 -2.20 6.47
CA ASN A 61 -0.58 -1.43 6.06
C ASN A 61 -0.37 -0.19 6.93
N LEU A 62 -1.43 0.47 7.40
CA LEU A 62 -1.34 1.58 8.35
C LEU A 62 -0.71 1.14 9.67
N LEU A 63 -1.11 -0.02 10.20
CA LEU A 63 -0.52 -0.60 11.40
C LEU A 63 0.97 -0.91 11.18
N LEU A 64 1.31 -1.53 10.05
CA LEU A 64 2.71 -1.83 9.68
C LEU A 64 3.55 -0.55 9.65
N ILE A 65 3.05 0.51 9.01
CA ILE A 65 3.73 1.82 8.95
C ILE A 65 3.92 2.40 10.36
N THR A 66 2.87 2.32 11.19
CA THR A 66 2.89 2.87 12.55
C THR A 66 3.94 2.16 13.42
N MET A 67 3.96 0.81 13.39
CA MET A 67 4.93 0.02 14.13
C MET A 67 6.36 0.25 13.64
N HIS A 68 6.59 0.21 12.34
CA HIS A 68 7.91 0.46 11.76
C HIS A 68 8.44 1.85 12.12
N ASN A 69 7.59 2.88 12.05
CA ASN A 69 8.03 4.25 12.37
C ASN A 69 8.28 4.46 13.87
N LEU A 70 7.57 3.72 14.74
CA LEU A 70 7.89 3.68 16.16
C LEU A 70 9.29 3.08 16.37
N GLU A 71 9.58 1.93 15.74
CA GLU A 71 10.91 1.31 15.78
C GLU A 71 12.00 2.22 15.19
N ALA A 72 11.71 2.93 14.10
CA ALA A 72 12.61 3.90 13.49
C ALA A 72 12.92 5.06 14.45
N SER A 73 11.92 5.54 15.21
CA SER A 73 12.13 6.57 16.24
C SER A 73 13.04 6.11 17.39
N MET A 74 13.16 4.80 17.59
CA MET A 74 14.08 4.18 18.55
C MET A 74 15.46 3.88 17.95
N GLY A 75 15.70 4.27 16.69
CA GLY A 75 16.96 4.04 15.97
C GLY A 75 17.15 2.62 15.43
N LEU A 76 16.10 1.79 15.40
CA LEU A 76 16.19 0.43 14.85
C LEU A 76 16.16 0.40 13.32
N HIS A 77 15.65 1.46 12.70
CA HIS A 77 15.62 1.66 11.25
C HIS A 77 16.21 3.01 10.88
N THR A 78 16.87 3.08 9.74
CA THR A 78 17.45 4.31 9.17
C THR A 78 16.50 5.03 8.20
N TYR A 79 15.28 4.52 8.04
CA TYR A 79 14.25 5.06 7.16
C TYR A 79 12.88 4.99 7.83
N GLY A 80 11.91 5.69 7.25
CA GLY A 80 10.50 5.66 7.67
C GLY A 80 9.61 5.20 6.52
N LEU A 81 8.40 4.79 6.87
CA LEU A 81 7.33 4.45 5.93
C LEU A 81 6.24 5.52 5.96
N GLY A 82 5.49 5.63 4.86
CA GLY A 82 4.37 6.56 4.74
C GLY A 82 3.23 5.92 3.97
N MET A 83 2.00 6.23 4.38
CA MET A 83 0.82 5.78 3.66
C MET A 83 0.76 6.51 2.31
N ASN A 84 0.73 5.74 1.22
CA ASN A 84 0.73 6.27 -0.15
C ASN A 84 -0.37 5.59 -0.99
N HIS A 85 -0.39 5.83 -2.30
CA HIS A 85 -1.40 5.29 -3.21
C HIS A 85 -1.40 3.76 -3.33
N MET A 86 -0.36 3.06 -2.85
CA MET A 86 -0.26 1.60 -2.79
C MET A 86 -0.79 1.03 -1.46
N GLY A 87 -1.33 1.88 -0.58
CA GLY A 87 -1.77 1.50 0.76
C GLY A 87 -2.81 0.37 0.82
N ASP A 88 -3.61 0.18 -0.23
CA ASP A 88 -4.64 -0.85 -0.34
C ASP A 88 -4.20 -2.09 -1.14
N LEU A 89 -2.92 -2.22 -1.44
CA LEU A 89 -2.38 -3.30 -2.26
C LEU A 89 -1.65 -4.35 -1.42
N THR A 90 -1.66 -5.59 -1.91
CA THR A 90 -0.78 -6.66 -1.38
C THR A 90 0.62 -6.57 -1.98
N PRO A 91 1.64 -7.19 -1.35
CA PRO A 91 2.97 -7.32 -1.94
C PRO A 91 2.97 -8.00 -3.32
N GLU A 92 2.06 -8.96 -3.54
CA GLU A 92 1.89 -9.64 -4.82
C GLU A 92 1.37 -8.69 -5.90
N GLU A 93 0.36 -7.87 -5.58
CA GLU A 93 -0.17 -6.86 -6.49
C GLU A 93 0.88 -5.80 -6.82
N ILE A 94 1.63 -5.34 -5.80
CA ILE A 94 2.74 -4.40 -6.02
C ILE A 94 3.76 -5.00 -6.99
N ARG A 95 4.14 -6.27 -6.79
CA ARG A 95 5.08 -6.96 -7.69
C ARG A 95 4.51 -7.09 -9.10
N GLN A 96 3.24 -7.45 -9.24
CA GLN A 96 2.59 -7.63 -10.52
C GLN A 96 2.52 -6.34 -11.34
N PHE A 97 2.20 -5.20 -10.69
CA PHE A 97 2.00 -3.93 -11.40
C PHE A 97 3.26 -3.06 -11.50
N TYR A 98 4.15 -3.11 -10.50
CA TYR A 98 5.27 -2.17 -10.40
C TYR A 98 6.65 -2.83 -10.47
N ALA A 99 6.77 -4.14 -10.29
CA ALA A 99 8.05 -4.87 -10.42
C ALA A 99 8.12 -5.64 -11.75
N THR A 100 8.13 -4.92 -12.87
CA THR A 100 7.99 -5.49 -14.22
C THR A 100 9.28 -6.06 -14.82
N LEU A 101 10.42 -5.94 -14.13
CA LEU A 101 11.70 -6.43 -14.64
C LEU A 101 11.69 -7.97 -14.71
N SER A 102 11.72 -8.50 -15.93
CA SER A 102 11.97 -9.92 -16.19
C SER A 102 13.36 -10.05 -16.82
N PRO A 103 14.41 -10.41 -16.05
CA PRO A 103 15.75 -10.54 -16.60
C PRO A 103 15.78 -11.68 -17.63
N PRO A 104 16.45 -11.50 -18.79
CA PRO A 104 16.60 -12.57 -19.76
C PRO A 104 17.38 -13.74 -19.16
N THR A 105 17.06 -14.96 -19.58
CA THR A 105 17.74 -16.18 -19.12
C THR A 105 19.11 -16.36 -19.76
N ASP A 106 19.38 -15.66 -20.86
CA ASP A 106 20.58 -15.75 -21.68
C ASP A 106 21.44 -14.48 -21.63
N ILE A 107 21.49 -13.78 -20.49
CA ILE A 107 22.31 -12.57 -20.32
C ILE A 107 23.76 -12.85 -20.71
N GLN A 108 24.15 -12.37 -21.89
CA GLN A 108 25.53 -12.40 -22.35
C GLN A 108 26.31 -11.30 -21.65
N ARG A 109 27.22 -11.68 -20.76
CA ARG A 109 28.20 -10.75 -20.21
C ARG A 109 29.27 -10.47 -21.27
N ALA A 110 29.08 -9.42 -22.04
CA ALA A 110 30.13 -8.86 -22.88
C ALA A 110 31.03 -7.92 -22.04
N PRO A 111 32.32 -7.80 -22.38
CA PRO A 111 33.16 -6.74 -21.85
C PRO A 111 32.53 -5.37 -22.14
N SER A 112 32.35 -4.55 -21.12
CA SER A 112 31.89 -3.18 -21.30
C SER A 112 33.00 -2.36 -21.97
N ALA A 113 32.64 -1.51 -22.93
CA ALA A 113 33.54 -0.48 -23.48
C ALA A 113 33.86 0.63 -22.47
N PHE A 114 33.38 0.52 -21.23
CA PHE A 114 33.65 1.46 -20.15
C PHE A 114 35.15 1.51 -19.83
N THR A 115 35.81 2.56 -20.31
CA THR A 115 37.15 2.94 -19.89
C THR A 115 37.03 3.76 -18.62
N GLY A 116 37.23 3.13 -17.46
CA GLY A 116 37.28 3.84 -16.18
C GLY A 116 38.38 4.90 -16.19
N ALA A 117 38.10 6.07 -15.64
CA ALA A 117 39.11 7.11 -15.44
C ALA A 117 39.95 6.76 -14.20
N SER A 118 41.15 6.19 -14.39
CA SER A 118 42.08 5.94 -13.28
C SER A 118 42.73 7.25 -12.83
N GLY A 119 42.64 7.57 -11.53
CA GLY A 119 43.37 8.68 -10.91
C GLY A 119 42.69 10.04 -10.95
N ALA A 120 41.42 10.13 -11.35
CA ALA A 120 40.65 11.36 -11.22
C ALA A 120 40.05 11.47 -9.81
N ASP A 121 40.24 12.62 -9.15
CA ASP A 121 39.53 12.94 -7.91
C ASP A 121 38.02 13.03 -8.21
N VAL A 122 37.23 12.28 -7.46
CA VAL A 122 35.78 12.25 -7.56
C VAL A 122 35.17 12.92 -6.32
N PRO A 123 34.03 13.62 -6.48
CA PRO A 123 33.36 14.27 -5.35
C PRO A 123 32.74 13.25 -4.40
N ASP A 124 32.61 13.64 -3.13
CA ASP A 124 31.97 12.81 -2.08
C ASP A 124 30.48 12.53 -2.35
N ALA A 125 29.80 13.40 -3.12
CA ALA A 125 28.39 13.24 -3.50
C ALA A 125 28.11 13.83 -4.88
N VAL A 126 27.17 13.21 -5.62
CA VAL A 126 26.67 13.70 -6.90
C VAL A 126 25.14 13.59 -6.94
N ASP A 127 24.46 14.71 -7.19
CA ASP A 127 23.05 14.74 -7.56
C ASP A 127 22.88 15.23 -9.01
N TRP A 128 22.38 14.36 -9.88
CA TRP A 128 22.16 14.68 -11.30
C TRP A 128 20.93 15.57 -11.53
N ARG A 129 20.01 15.67 -10.55
CA ARG A 129 18.84 16.57 -10.62
C ARG A 129 19.28 18.02 -10.64
N GLU A 130 20.29 18.36 -9.83
CA GLU A 130 20.88 19.70 -9.77
C GLU A 130 21.56 20.10 -11.08
N LYS A 131 21.96 19.12 -11.89
CA LYS A 131 22.58 19.32 -13.21
C LYS A 131 21.57 19.36 -14.35
N GLY A 132 20.28 19.24 -14.07
CA GLY A 132 19.23 19.18 -15.10
C GLY A 132 19.28 17.93 -15.96
N CYS A 133 19.97 16.88 -15.52
CA CYS A 133 20.11 15.62 -16.26
C CYS A 133 18.99 14.60 -15.96
N VAL A 134 18.03 14.96 -15.11
CA VAL A 134 16.95 14.07 -14.66
C VAL A 134 15.60 14.71 -15.00
N THR A 135 14.78 14.00 -15.77
CA THR A 135 13.41 14.44 -16.08
C THR A 135 12.47 14.20 -14.89
N SER A 136 11.29 14.83 -14.89
CA SER A 136 10.24 14.55 -13.89
C SER A 136 9.88 13.06 -13.82
N VAL A 137 9.61 12.59 -12.60
CA VAL A 137 9.05 11.24 -12.33
C VAL A 137 7.77 11.05 -13.16
N LYS A 138 7.59 9.84 -13.69
CA LYS A 138 6.48 9.46 -14.55
C LYS A 138 5.38 8.79 -13.75
#